data_AF-A0A3D1PJV8-F1
#
_entry.id   AF-A0A3D1PJV8-F1
#
_cell.length_a   1.000
_cell.length_b   1.000
_cell.length_c   1.000
_cell.angle_alpha   90.00
_cell.angle_beta   90.00
_cell.angle_gamma   90.00
#
_symmetry.space_group_name_H-M   'P 1'
#
loop_
_entity.id
_entity.type
_entity.pdbx_description
1 polymer ?
#
loop_
_entity_poly.entity_id
_entity_poly.type
_entity_poly.pdbx_seq_one_letter_code
_entity_poly.pdbx_strand_id
1 'polypeptide(L)' 'METDLKSEFTAQGINQTLHRVYLEVKCRVNILTPFQDIEKEITNQVLLVENVIVGRIPETYYNLEGLNSKSDAMEIIE' A
#
# COMPACT_ATOMS: atom_id res chain seq x y z
N MET A 1 -13.84 11.10 20.26
CA MET A 1 -13.48 10.86 18.86
C MET A 1 -12.07 11.39 18.69
N GLU A 2 -11.16 10.51 18.31
CA GLU A 2 -9.76 10.82 18.04
C GLU A 2 -9.51 10.57 16.56
N THR A 3 -8.75 11.46 15.93
CA THR A 3 -8.40 11.37 14.51
C THR A 3 -6.90 11.51 14.37
N ASP A 4 -6.28 10.59 13.64
CA ASP A 4 -4.83 10.58 13.39
C ASP A 4 -4.55 10.49 11.89
N LEU A 5 -3.52 11.20 11.44
CA LEU A 5 -3.06 11.18 10.05
C LEU A 5 -1.86 10.25 9.95
N LYS A 6 -2.02 9.16 9.20
CA LYS A 6 -0.96 8.17 8.97
C LYS A 6 -0.50 8.22 7.53
N SER A 7 0.81 8.12 7.32
CA SER A 7 1.42 8.02 5.98
C SER A 7 2.22 6.74 5.88
N GLU A 8 2.15 6.07 4.73
CA GLU A 8 2.95 4.89 4.44
C GLU A 8 3.57 4.96 3.03
N PHE A 9 4.73 4.34 2.90
CA PHE A 9 5.47 4.23 1.66
C PHE A 9 5.68 2.74 1.36
N THR A 10 5.24 2.29 0.19
CA THR A 10 5.39 0.91 -0.26
C THR A 10 6.15 0.88 -1.57
N ALA A 11 7.22 0.08 -1.64
CA ALA A 11 7.93 -0.14 -2.90
C ALA A 11 7.00 -0.82 -3.92
N GLN A 12 6.94 -0.28 -5.14
CA GLN A 12 6.10 -0.80 -6.22
C GLN A 12 6.87 -0.70 -7.55
N GLY A 13 6.73 -1.69 -8.42
CA GLY A 13 7.36 -1.68 -9.75
C GLY A 13 8.88 -1.43 -9.77
N ILE A 14 9.39 -0.91 -10.88
CA ILE A 14 10.81 -0.57 -11.06
C ILE A 14 11.03 0.88 -10.62
N ASN A 15 11.72 1.06 -9.49
CA ASN A 15 12.03 2.36 -8.91
C ASN A 15 10.79 3.24 -8.68
N GLN A 16 9.64 2.65 -8.33
CA GLN A 16 8.46 3.40 -7.95
C GLN A 16 8.14 3.16 -6.46
N THR A 17 7.54 4.16 -5.83
CA THR A 17 7.08 4.08 -4.44
C THR A 17 5.65 4.60 -4.39
N LEU A 18 4.75 3.76 -3.90
CA LEU A 18 3.39 4.14 -3.59
C LEU A 18 3.36 4.83 -2.23
N HIS A 19 2.95 6.09 -2.21
CA HIS A 19 2.75 6.87 -0.99
C HIS A 19 1.26 7.02 -0.74
N ARG A 20 0.81 6.56 0.44
CA ARG A 20 -0.60 6.63 0.85
C ARG A 20 -0.73 7.39 2.15
N VAL A 21 -1.74 8.25 2.23
CA VAL A 21 -2.11 8.98 3.44
C VAL A 21 -3.51 8.53 3.87
N TYR A 22 -3.62 8.08 5.10
CA TYR A 22 -4.83 7.59 5.74
C TYR A 22 -5.25 8.51 6.87
N LEU A 23 -6.56 8.72 6.98
CA LEU A 23 -7.19 9.22 8.19
C LEU A 23 -7.64 8.04 9.03
N GLU A 24 -7.00 7.84 10.18
CA GLU A 24 -7.46 6.88 11.18
C GLU A 24 -8.44 7.57 12.13
N VAL A 25 -9.67 7.07 12.18
CA VAL A 25 -10.73 7.57 13.04
C VAL A 25 -10.99 6.54 14.13
N LYS A 26 -10.77 6.94 15.39
CA LYS A 26 -11.07 6.14 16.57
C LYS A 26 -12.25 6.73 17.32
N CYS A 27 -13.30 5.92 17.44
CA CYS A 27 -14.54 6.30 18.10
C CYS A 27 -14.91 5.25 19.14
N ARG A 28 -15.21 5.70 20.36
CA ARG A 28 -15.89 4.89 21.37
C ARG A 28 -17.39 5.04 21.17
N VAL A 29 -18.07 3.94 20.95
CA VAL A 29 -19.52 3.86 20.73
C VAL A 29 -20.13 3.12 21.90
N ASN A 30 -21.18 3.69 22.48
CA ASN A 30 -21.98 3.04 23.50
C ASN A 30 -23.22 2.44 22.84
N ILE A 31 -23.37 1.12 22.99
CA ILE A 31 -24.50 0.36 22.52
C ILE A 31 -25.43 0.16 23.72
N LEU A 32 -26.57 0.85 23.71
CA LEU A 32 -27.63 0.71 24.70
C LEU A 32 -28.43 -0.56 24.40
N THR A 33 -28.44 -1.50 25.35
CA THR A 33 -29.33 -2.65 25.32
C THR A 33 -30.26 -2.62 26.53
N PRO A 34 -31.44 -3.27 26.49
CA PRO A 34 -32.37 -3.26 27.63
C PRO A 34 -31.78 -3.78 28.96
N PHE A 35 -30.69 -4.54 28.91
CA PHE A 35 -30.08 -5.18 30.08
C PHE A 35 -28.77 -4.54 30.51
N GLN A 36 -28.03 -3.90 29.60
CA GLN A 36 -26.72 -3.31 29.89
C GLN A 36 -26.27 -2.32 28.81
N ASP A 37 -25.37 -1.43 29.21
CA ASP A 37 -24.62 -0.58 28.28
C ASP A 37 -23.31 -1.28 27.89
N ILE A 38 -23.07 -1.39 26.58
CA ILE A 38 -21.85 -1.98 26.03
C ILE A 38 -21.04 -0.89 25.36
N GLU A 39 -19.86 -0.60 25.91
CA GLU A 39 -18.92 0.31 25.28
C GLU A 39 -17.99 -0.45 24.33
N LYS A 40 -17.87 0.02 23.09
CA LYS A 40 -16.99 -0.57 22.07
C LYS A 40 -16.16 0.51 21.40
N GLU A 41 -14.85 0.29 21.33
CA GLU A 41 -13.97 1.09 20.49
C GLU A 41 -14.01 0.56 19.05
N ILE A 42 -14.25 1.47 18.10
CA ILE A 42 -14.25 1.22 16.67
C ILE A 42 -13.16 2.09 16.05
N THR A 43 -12.22 1.44 15.36
CA THR A 43 -11.17 2.10 14.59
C THR A 43 -11.43 1.87 13.11
N ASN A 44 -11.47 2.95 12.33
CA ASN A 44 -11.65 2.90 10.89
C ASN A 44 -10.55 3.70 10.19
N GLN A 45 -10.16 3.28 8.98
CA GLN A 45 -9.13 3.93 8.19
C GLN A 45 -9.73 4.35 6.84
N VAL A 46 -9.64 5.64 6.53
CA VAL A 46 -10.09 6.22 5.26
C VAL A 46 -8.87 6.67 4.47
N LEU A 47 -8.72 6.15 3.25
CA LEU A 47 -7.68 6.61 2.33
C LEU A 47 -8.02 8.03 1.86
N LEU A 48 -7.14 8.99 2.14
CA LEU A 48 -7.32 10.38 1.72
C LEU A 48 -6.61 10.66 0.41
N VAL A 49 -5.38 10.15 0.29
CA VAL A 49 -4.49 10.45 -0.83
C VAL A 49 -3.67 9.21 -1.18
N GLU A 50 -3.53 8.98 -2.47
CA GLU A 50 -2.63 7.97 -3.03
C GLU A 50 -1.80 8.60 -4.14
N ASN A 51 -0.48 8.44 -4.09
CA ASN A 51 0.46 8.97 -5.08
C ASN A 51 1.51 7.93 -5.44
N VAL A 52 1.92 7.91 -6.71
CA VAL A 52 3.07 7.14 -7.17
C VAL A 52 4.25 8.07 -7.37
N ILE A 53 5.32 7.83 -6.61
CA ILE A 53 6.60 8.52 -6.73
C ILE A 53 7.46 7.70 -7.68
N VAL A 54 7.76 8.26 -8.85
CA VAL A 54 8.56 7.58 -9.90
C VAL A 54 10.00 8.08 -9.83
N GLY A 55 10.92 7.18 -9.50
CA GLY A 55 12.36 7.42 -9.59
C GLY A 55 12.87 7.28 -11.02
N ARG A 56 14.19 7.42 -11.21
CA ARG A 56 14.80 7.15 -12.52
C ARG A 56 14.60 5.69 -12.88
N ILE A 57 13.84 5.44 -13.93
CA ILE A 57 13.74 4.12 -14.52
C ILE A 57 14.96 3.86 -15.43
N PRO A 58 15.49 2.63 -15.48
CA PRO A 58 16.53 2.29 -16.45
C PRO A 58 15.97 2.35 -17.87
N GLU A 59 16.81 2.70 -18.85
CA GLU A 59 16.41 2.74 -20.28
C GLU A 59 16.02 1.34 -20.81
N THR A 60 16.59 0.29 -20.22
CA THR A 60 16.27 -1.11 -20.56
C THR A 60 16.03 -1.91 -19.30
N TYR A 61 14.98 -2.74 -19.31
CA TYR A 61 14.66 -3.68 -18.24
C TYR A 61 14.67 -5.11 -18.80
N TYR A 62 15.52 -5.96 -18.23
CA TYR A 62 15.59 -7.38 -18.58
C TYR A 62 15.06 -8.22 -17.41
N ASN A 63 13.89 -8.84 -17.60
CA ASN A 63 13.37 -9.81 -16.65
C ASN A 63 13.85 -11.22 -17.03
N LEU A 64 14.91 -11.70 -16.37
CA LEU A 64 15.55 -12.98 -16.68
C LEU A 64 14.89 -14.17 -15.96
N GLU A 65 13.86 -13.93 -15.14
CA GLU A 65 13.09 -14.99 -14.49
C GLU A 65 12.26 -15.76 -15.53
N GLY A 66 12.77 -16.93 -15.96
CA GLY A 66 12.14 -17.80 -16.95
C GLY A 66 13.07 -18.28 -18.07
N LEU A 67 14.29 -17.75 -18.16
CA LEU A 67 15.27 -18.18 -19.15
C LEU A 67 15.91 -19.51 -18.72
N ASN A 68 15.37 -20.60 -19.25
CA ASN A 68 15.86 -21.96 -18.94
C ASN A 68 16.91 -22.46 -19.94
N SER A 69 17.08 -21.77 -21.08
CA SER A 69 17.96 -22.22 -22.17
C SER A 69 18.95 -21.15 -22.60
N LYS A 70 20.15 -21.58 -23.01
CA LYS A 70 21.23 -20.71 -23.51
C LYS A 70 20.86 -19.98 -24.82
N SER A 71 19.86 -20.48 -25.55
CA SER A 71 19.24 -19.84 -26.71
C SER A 71 18.52 -18.55 -26.33
N ASP A 72 17.75 -18.59 -25.26
CA ASP A 72 16.85 -17.52 -24.85
C ASP A 72 17.65 -16.32 -24.30
N ALA A 73 18.82 -16.58 -23.73
CA ALA A 73 19.77 -15.55 -23.32
C ALA A 73 20.54 -14.91 -24.49
N MET A 74 20.65 -15.59 -25.64
CA MET A 74 21.32 -15.06 -26.84
C MET A 74 20.40 -14.09 -27.61
N GLU A 75 19.08 -14.34 -27.63
CA GLU A 75 18.07 -13.45 -28.24
C GLU A 75 17.97 -12.08 -27.55
N ILE A 76 18.43 -11.98 -26.30
CA ILE A 76 18.45 -10.74 -25.52
C ILE A 76 19.70 -9.88 -25.82
N ILE A 77 20.77 -10.51 -26.34
CA ILE A 77 22.08 -9.89 -26.58
C ILE A 77 22.26 -9.47 -28.06
N GLU A 78 21.52 -10.08 -28.98
CA GLU A 78 21.35 -9.57 -30.37
C GLU A 78 20.38 -8.38 -30.43
#